data_AF-A0A7S3V828-F1
#
_entry.id   AF-A0A7S3V828-F1
#
_cell.length_a   1.000
_cell.length_b   1.000
_cell.length_c   1.000
_cell.angle_alpha   90.00
_cell.angle_beta   90.00
_cell.angle_gamma   90.00
#
_symmetry.space_group_name_H-M   'P 1'
#
loop_
_entity.id
_entity.type
_entity.pdbx_description
1 polymer ?
#
loop_
_entity_poly.entity_id
_entity_poly.type
_entity_poly.pdbx_seq_one_letter_code
_entity_poly.pdbx_strand_id
1 'polypeptide(L)'
;MFWDTEDDIFWPQSPDVFLDATSALESDLQIKYYNPTSLHNVTKPYIFAVLRSPEAFEIEKLYSNSDPTKYEEEIMKIAMSPLRRLFGDVPNPTVTTANKWNTDKFSYGTYSFNKVGHKPSMRKRLQIPIMDKLFLAGEATMSRWYGTVHGAYWSGNGAAYKVIASLNQTYY
;
A
#
# COMPACT_ATOMS: atom_id res chain seq x y z
N MET A 1 1.04 3.74 13.58
CA MET A 1 1.50 4.51 14.76
C MET A 1 0.95 3.82 15.98
N PHE A 2 1.79 3.49 16.97
CA PHE A 2 1.42 2.77 18.20
C PHE A 2 1.62 3.66 19.42
N TRP A 3 0.78 3.47 20.44
CA TRP A 3 0.87 4.09 21.76
C TRP A 3 1.03 3.01 22.83
N ASP A 4 1.38 3.41 24.05
CA ASP A 4 1.77 2.45 25.09
C ASP A 4 0.58 1.99 25.93
N THR A 5 -0.39 2.86 26.22
CA THR A 5 -1.51 2.55 27.12
C THR A 5 -2.86 2.96 26.53
N GLU A 6 -3.94 2.42 27.10
CA GLU A 6 -5.31 2.79 26.71
C GLU A 6 -5.65 4.27 27.03
N ASP A 7 -4.97 4.88 28.00
CA ASP A 7 -5.14 6.30 28.34
C ASP A 7 -4.64 7.22 27.21
N ASP A 8 -3.79 6.72 26.31
CA ASP A 8 -3.32 7.44 25.13
C ASP A 8 -4.35 7.50 23.99
N ILE A 9 -5.48 6.79 24.13
CA ILE A 9 -6.51 6.71 23.10
C ILE A 9 -7.34 7.99 23.09
N PHE A 10 -7.13 8.81 22.07
CA PHE A 10 -7.91 10.06 21.83
C PHE A 10 -8.88 9.94 20.66
N TRP A 11 -8.84 8.85 19.89
CA TRP A 11 -9.66 8.65 18.70
C TRP A 11 -10.89 7.76 18.97
N PRO A 12 -11.95 7.88 18.16
CA PRO A 12 -13.14 7.05 18.29
C PRO A 12 -12.83 5.55 18.16
N GLN A 13 -13.42 4.75 19.05
CA GLN A 13 -13.33 3.27 19.01
C GLN A 13 -14.28 2.62 17.97
N SER A 14 -15.10 3.42 17.30
CA SER A 14 -15.95 3.02 16.18
C SER A 14 -16.36 4.29 15.44
N PRO A 15 -16.40 4.32 14.09
CA PRO A 15 -16.20 3.22 13.13
C PRO A 15 -14.72 2.92 12.77
N ASP A 16 -14.49 1.85 11.98
CA ASP A 16 -13.15 1.43 11.51
C ASP A 16 -12.39 2.51 10.71
N VAL A 17 -13.10 3.45 10.10
CA VAL A 17 -12.53 4.64 9.42
C VAL A 17 -13.10 5.87 10.10
N PHE A 18 -12.27 6.62 10.82
CA PHE A 18 -12.76 7.72 11.65
C PHE A 18 -12.36 9.11 11.14
N LEU A 19 -11.40 9.21 10.20
CA LEU A 19 -10.98 10.50 9.65
C LEU A 19 -10.47 10.37 8.21
N ASP A 20 -10.91 11.29 7.35
CA ASP A 20 -10.38 11.57 6.02
C ASP A 20 -9.98 13.06 6.01
N ALA A 21 -8.70 13.35 5.84
CA ALA A 21 -8.16 14.68 6.03
C ALA A 21 -7.05 15.00 5.03
N THR A 22 -6.80 16.28 4.83
CA THR A 22 -5.61 16.76 4.14
C THR A 22 -4.56 17.13 5.18
N SER A 23 -3.29 16.84 4.91
CA SER A 23 -2.18 17.25 5.76
C SER A 23 -2.20 18.76 5.98
N ALA A 24 -2.00 19.19 7.23
CA ALA A 24 -1.86 20.61 7.53
C ALA A 24 -0.47 21.15 7.16
N LEU A 25 0.47 20.26 6.85
CA LEU A 25 1.85 20.58 6.46
C LEU A 25 2.05 20.52 4.94
N GLU A 26 1.21 19.78 4.22
CA GLU A 26 1.32 19.52 2.79
C GLU A 26 -0.07 19.61 2.16
N SER A 27 -0.35 20.70 1.44
CA SER A 27 -1.71 21.14 1.08
C SER A 27 -2.50 20.16 0.22
N ASP A 28 -1.85 19.21 -0.44
CA ASP A 28 -2.48 18.25 -1.36
C ASP A 28 -2.36 16.79 -0.90
N LEU A 29 -1.65 16.55 0.21
CA LEU A 29 -1.46 15.20 0.74
C LEU A 29 -2.70 14.74 1.51
N GLN A 30 -3.40 13.75 0.95
CA GLN A 30 -4.58 13.16 1.58
C GLN A 30 -4.16 12.03 2.53
N ILE A 31 -4.76 12.02 3.72
CA ILE A 31 -4.50 11.04 4.77
C ILE A 31 -5.82 10.49 5.27
N LYS A 32 -5.95 9.17 5.22
CA LYS A 32 -7.11 8.45 5.72
C LYS A 32 -6.73 7.60 6.92
N TYR A 33 -7.44 7.77 8.02
CA TYR A 33 -7.16 7.11 9.29
C TYR A 33 -8.15 6.00 9.58
N TYR A 34 -7.59 4.88 10.00
CA TYR A 34 -8.29 3.65 10.31
C TYR A 34 -8.03 3.29 11.75
N ASN A 35 -9.11 2.92 12.46
CA ASN A 35 -9.05 2.25 13.73
C ASN A 35 -9.38 0.76 13.51
N PRO A 36 -8.38 -0.12 13.47
CA PRO A 36 -8.59 -1.54 13.17
C PRO A 36 -9.10 -2.33 14.38
N THR A 37 -10.18 -1.86 15.00
CA THR A 37 -10.82 -2.42 16.19
C THR A 37 -11.30 -3.87 16.05
N SER A 38 -11.40 -4.37 14.82
CA SER A 38 -11.75 -5.76 14.51
C SER A 38 -10.56 -6.74 14.53
N LEU A 39 -9.32 -6.25 14.69
CA LEU A 39 -8.14 -7.12 14.79
C LEU A 39 -7.92 -7.56 16.24
N HIS A 40 -8.40 -8.77 16.56
CA HIS A 40 -8.15 -9.42 17.86
C HIS A 40 -6.65 -9.72 18.04
N ASN A 41 -6.15 -9.61 19.29
CA ASN A 41 -4.77 -9.91 19.73
C ASN A 41 -3.68 -8.87 19.47
N VAL A 42 -4.00 -7.58 19.44
CA VAL A 42 -2.98 -6.52 19.47
C VAL A 42 -2.75 -6.05 20.90
N THR A 43 -1.49 -5.96 21.32
CA THR A 43 -1.10 -5.64 22.71
C THR A 43 -0.95 -4.15 22.98
N LYS A 44 -0.97 -3.30 21.94
CA LYS A 44 -0.80 -1.85 22.02
C LYS A 44 -1.86 -1.13 21.18
N PRO A 45 -2.44 -0.01 21.66
CA PRO A 45 -3.32 0.82 20.84
C PRO A 45 -2.58 1.38 19.61
N TYR A 46 -3.26 1.41 18.46
CA TYR A 46 -2.64 1.89 17.23
C TYR A 46 -3.64 2.45 16.23
N ILE A 47 -3.15 3.38 15.43
CA ILE A 47 -3.83 3.92 14.25
C ILE A 47 -3.05 3.52 13.00
N PHE A 48 -3.79 3.10 11.98
CA PHE A 48 -3.28 2.92 10.64
C PHE A 48 -3.67 4.12 9.78
N ALA A 49 -2.69 4.75 9.12
CA ALA A 49 -2.91 5.90 8.26
C ALA A 49 -2.47 5.55 6.82
N VAL A 50 -3.32 5.87 5.85
CA VAL A 50 -3.03 5.71 4.42
C VAL A 50 -2.81 7.08 3.82
N LEU A 51 -1.60 7.32 3.35
CA LEU A 51 -1.22 8.54 2.64
C LEU A 51 -1.46 8.33 1.15
N ARG A 52 -2.06 9.33 0.49
CA ARG A 52 -2.38 9.31 -0.93
C ARG A 52 -2.18 10.69 -1.52
N SER A 53 -1.37 10.76 -2.57
CA SER A 53 -1.28 11.85 -3.56
C SER A 53 0.09 11.74 -4.25
N PRO A 54 0.37 12.50 -5.32
CA PRO A 54 1.72 12.62 -5.87
C PRO A 54 2.77 13.08 -4.83
N GLU A 55 2.38 13.90 -3.86
CA GLU A 55 3.28 14.42 -2.82
C GLU A 55 3.81 13.29 -1.92
N ALA A 56 3.02 12.24 -1.67
CA ALA A 56 3.48 11.07 -0.92
C ALA A 56 4.70 10.40 -1.58
N PHE A 57 4.74 10.39 -2.91
CA PHE A 57 5.88 9.87 -3.67
C PHE A 57 7.11 10.77 -3.52
N GLU A 58 6.93 12.09 -3.61
CA GLU A 58 8.04 13.04 -3.47
C GLU A 58 8.63 13.02 -2.06
N ILE A 59 7.81 12.97 -1.02
CA ILE A 59 8.26 12.83 0.37
C ILE A 59 9.06 11.54 0.54
N GLU A 60 8.54 10.41 0.05
CA GLU A 60 9.26 9.14 0.11
C GLU A 60 10.62 9.26 -0.58
N LYS A 61 10.68 9.84 -1.79
CA LYS A 61 11.93 10.00 -2.54
C LYS A 61 12.94 10.91 -1.85
N LEU A 62 12.47 12.02 -1.26
CA LEU A 62 13.31 13.00 -0.56
C LEU A 62 14.00 12.40 0.66
N TYR A 63 13.29 11.57 1.43
CA TYR A 63 13.80 11.05 2.70
C TYR A 63 14.30 9.60 2.63
N SER A 64 13.93 8.80 1.64
CA SER A 64 14.32 7.38 1.57
C SER A 64 15.80 7.15 1.27
N ASN A 65 16.47 8.10 0.60
CA ASN A 65 17.92 8.06 0.38
C ASN A 65 18.72 8.75 1.50
N SER A 66 18.03 9.29 2.51
CA SER A 66 18.65 9.91 3.68
C SER A 66 18.76 8.92 4.84
N ASP A 67 18.99 9.41 6.07
CA ASP A 67 18.96 8.61 7.29
C ASP A 67 17.69 7.73 7.35
N PRO A 68 17.82 6.40 7.58
CA PRO A 68 16.70 5.48 7.66
C PRO A 68 15.55 5.94 8.55
N THR A 69 15.82 6.65 9.65
CA THR A 69 14.82 7.10 10.63
C THR A 69 14.09 8.37 10.19
N LYS A 70 14.74 9.22 9.39
CA LYS A 70 14.23 10.54 9.04
C LYS A 70 12.91 10.48 8.27
N TYR A 71 12.74 9.48 7.41
CA TYR A 71 11.47 9.29 6.72
C TYR A 71 10.31 9.00 7.70
N GLU A 72 10.52 8.13 8.69
CA GLU A 72 9.48 7.79 9.66
C GLU A 72 9.13 8.97 10.56
N GLU A 73 10.13 9.76 10.96
CA GLU A 73 9.93 10.99 11.73
C GLU A 73 9.09 12.03 10.97
N GLU A 74 9.39 12.25 9.69
CA GLU A 74 8.63 13.21 8.87
C GLU A 74 7.21 12.72 8.58
N ILE A 75 7.05 11.42 8.27
CA ILE A 75 5.72 10.83 8.08
C ILE A 75 4.90 10.88 9.38
N MET A 76 5.52 10.66 10.55
CA MET A 76 4.86 10.84 11.85
C MET A 76 4.35 12.27 12.03
N LYS A 77 5.19 13.29 11.78
CA LYS A 77 4.79 14.71 11.92
C LYS A 77 3.61 15.04 11.00
N ILE A 78 3.70 14.62 9.74
CA ILE A 78 2.66 14.80 8.73
C ILE A 78 1.36 14.12 9.17
N ALA A 79 1.41 12.85 9.55
CA ALA A 79 0.26 12.06 9.96
C ALA A 79 -0.35 12.52 11.30
N MET A 80 0.44 13.09 12.21
CA MET A 80 -0.09 13.65 13.47
C MET A 80 -0.72 15.03 13.29
N SER A 81 -0.41 15.75 12.20
CA SER A 81 -0.88 17.13 12.01
C SER A 81 -2.41 17.28 11.94
N PRO A 82 -3.18 16.44 11.22
CA PRO A 82 -4.65 16.53 11.20
C PRO A 82 -5.26 16.03 12.51
N LEU A 83 -4.63 15.03 13.15
CA LEU A 83 -5.08 14.48 14.43
C LEU A 83 -4.99 15.55 15.53
N ARG A 84 -3.87 16.26 15.63
CA ARG A 84 -3.71 17.38 16.57
C ARG A 84 -4.64 18.54 16.27
N ARG A 85 -4.91 18.82 14.98
CA ARG A 85 -5.89 19.85 14.60
C ARG A 85 -7.30 19.49 15.07
N LEU A 86 -7.67 18.21 15.02
CA LEU A 86 -9.02 17.76 15.37
C LEU A 86 -9.22 17.52 16.87
N PHE A 87 -8.24 16.88 17.52
CA PHE A 87 -8.36 16.42 18.91
C PHE A 87 -7.57 17.26 19.91
N GLY A 88 -6.79 18.24 19.44
CA GLY A 88 -5.99 19.13 20.29
C GLY A 88 -4.63 18.54 20.67
N ASP A 89 -4.27 18.67 21.94
CA ASP A 89 -3.01 18.15 22.46
C ASP A 89 -3.11 16.64 22.67
N VAL A 90 -2.56 15.87 21.71
CA VAL A 90 -2.57 14.41 21.71
C VAL A 90 -1.14 13.87 21.82
N PRO A 91 -0.94 12.76 22.56
CA PRO A 91 0.39 12.20 22.76
C PRO A 91 1.03 11.75 21.44
N ASN A 92 2.35 11.84 21.36
CA ASN A 92 3.09 11.23 20.26
C ASN A 92 3.02 9.71 20.33
N PRO A 93 2.98 9.01 19.18
CA PRO A 93 3.13 7.57 19.17
C PRO A 93 4.53 7.17 19.66
N THR A 94 4.61 6.08 20.40
CA THR A 94 5.87 5.50 20.88
C THR A 94 6.58 4.69 19.80
N VAL A 95 5.83 4.18 18.81
CA VAL A 95 6.39 3.53 17.62
C VAL A 95 5.69 4.04 16.37
N THR A 96 6.47 4.48 15.40
CA THR A 96 6.01 4.75 14.04
C THR A 96 6.71 3.83 13.06
N THR A 97 5.97 3.30 12.10
CA THR A 97 6.53 2.54 10.99
C THR A 97 5.87 3.05 9.71
N ALA A 98 6.69 3.39 8.72
CA ALA A 98 6.23 3.86 7.42
C ALA A 98 6.86 3.02 6.30
N ASN A 99 6.03 2.53 5.37
CA ASN A 99 6.51 1.78 4.22
C ASN A 99 7.11 2.72 3.15
N LYS A 100 8.02 2.16 2.36
CA LYS A 100 8.75 2.83 1.27
C LYS A 100 8.53 2.07 -0.05
N TRP A 101 7.25 1.86 -0.41
CA TRP A 101 6.91 0.98 -1.54
C TRP A 101 7.46 1.48 -2.88
N ASN A 102 7.54 2.80 -3.09
CA ASN A 102 7.97 3.37 -4.36
C ASN A 102 9.48 3.26 -4.59
N THR A 103 10.26 3.33 -3.52
CA THR A 103 11.73 3.28 -3.54
C THR A 103 12.27 1.89 -3.21
N ASP A 104 11.44 0.97 -2.73
CA ASP A 104 11.77 -0.45 -2.61
C ASP A 104 12.07 -1.05 -3.99
N LYS A 105 13.34 -1.47 -4.17
CA LYS A 105 13.86 -2.07 -5.41
C LYS A 105 13.16 -3.37 -5.85
N PHE A 106 12.37 -3.99 -4.97
CA PHE A 106 11.60 -5.19 -5.27
C PHE A 106 10.14 -4.92 -5.63
N SER A 107 9.65 -3.69 -5.41
CA SER A 107 8.24 -3.35 -5.56
C SER A 107 8.00 -2.18 -6.53
N TYR A 108 8.78 -1.10 -6.43
CA TYR A 108 8.64 0.14 -7.22
C TYR A 108 7.21 0.73 -7.24
N GLY A 109 6.44 0.49 -6.18
CA GLY A 109 5.04 0.90 -6.05
C GLY A 109 4.24 -0.10 -5.21
N THR A 110 2.97 0.23 -4.97
CA THR A 110 2.08 -0.61 -4.14
C THR A 110 1.38 -1.70 -4.95
N TYR A 111 0.69 -1.30 -6.01
CA TYR A 111 -0.10 -2.18 -6.87
C TYR A 111 -0.43 -1.48 -8.19
N SER A 112 -0.70 -2.26 -9.23
CA SER A 112 -1.05 -1.73 -10.53
C SER A 112 -2.44 -1.07 -10.56
N PHE A 113 -2.58 -0.07 -11.43
CA PHE A 113 -3.85 0.56 -11.74
C PHE A 113 -3.94 0.83 -13.24
N ASN A 114 -5.15 1.03 -13.75
CA ASN A 114 -5.36 1.38 -15.14
C ASN A 114 -5.28 2.91 -15.29
N LYS A 115 -4.16 3.43 -15.77
CA LYS A 115 -4.01 4.85 -16.09
C LYS A 115 -5.02 5.28 -17.18
N VAL A 116 -5.39 6.55 -17.20
CA VAL A 116 -6.19 7.14 -18.29
C VAL A 116 -5.60 6.76 -19.65
N GLY A 117 -6.45 6.28 -20.56
CA GLY A 117 -6.06 5.77 -21.88
C GLY A 117 -5.71 4.28 -21.92
N HIS A 118 -5.66 3.60 -20.77
CA HIS A 118 -5.43 2.15 -20.72
C HIS A 118 -6.60 1.37 -21.32
N LYS A 119 -6.29 0.45 -22.23
CA LYS A 119 -7.28 -0.46 -22.84
C LYS A 119 -7.30 -1.79 -22.11
N PRO A 120 -8.46 -2.45 -21.90
CA PRO A 120 -8.52 -3.77 -21.28
C PRO A 120 -7.61 -4.83 -21.94
N SER A 121 -7.35 -4.70 -23.25
CA SER A 121 -6.44 -5.57 -24.00
C SER A 121 -4.97 -5.43 -23.61
N MET A 122 -4.54 -4.28 -23.07
CA MET A 122 -3.16 -4.08 -22.63
C MET A 122 -2.79 -5.03 -21.49
N ARG A 123 -3.67 -5.20 -20.51
CA ARG A 123 -3.45 -6.15 -19.41
C ARG A 123 -3.54 -7.60 -19.87
N LYS A 124 -4.49 -7.92 -20.78
CA LYS A 124 -4.58 -9.25 -21.40
C LYS A 124 -3.29 -9.66 -22.11
N ARG A 125 -2.58 -8.71 -22.74
CA ARG A 125 -1.29 -8.99 -23.40
C ARG A 125 -0.23 -9.52 -22.43
N LEU A 126 -0.22 -9.06 -21.18
CA LEU A 126 0.71 -9.57 -20.15
C LEU A 126 0.50 -11.06 -19.86
N GLN A 127 -0.68 -11.62 -20.16
CA GLN A 127 -0.95 -13.04 -19.99
C GLN A 127 -0.51 -13.88 -21.20
N ILE A 128 -0.12 -13.27 -22.31
CA ILE A 128 0.28 -14.00 -23.51
C ILE A 128 1.75 -14.43 -23.35
N PRO A 129 2.09 -15.73 -23.48
CA PRO A 129 3.46 -16.20 -23.42
C PRO A 129 4.33 -15.55 -24.50
N ILE A 130 5.59 -15.30 -24.16
CA ILE A 130 6.59 -14.84 -25.13
C ILE A 130 7.38 -16.06 -25.60
N MET A 131 7.24 -16.37 -26.90
CA MET A 131 7.89 -17.51 -27.58
C MET A 131 7.67 -18.86 -26.87
N ASP A 132 6.53 -19.01 -26.19
CA ASP A 132 6.18 -20.19 -25.38
C ASP A 132 7.25 -20.60 -24.34
N LYS A 133 8.09 -19.65 -23.95
CA LYS A 133 9.24 -19.84 -23.03
C LYS A 133 9.16 -18.94 -21.81
N LEU A 134 8.65 -17.72 -21.96
CA LEU A 134 8.49 -16.77 -20.86
C LEU A 134 7.01 -16.53 -20.59
N PHE A 135 6.61 -16.82 -19.36
CA PHE A 135 5.25 -16.71 -18.87
C PHE A 135 5.23 -15.73 -17.70
N LEU A 136 4.36 -14.72 -17.77
CA LEU A 136 4.22 -13.73 -16.70
C LEU A 136 3.02 -14.06 -15.82
N ALA A 137 3.19 -13.85 -14.53
CA ALA A 137 2.16 -13.93 -13.50
C ALA A 137 2.32 -12.75 -12.53
N GLY A 138 1.36 -12.59 -11.62
CA GLY A 138 1.30 -11.51 -10.65
C GLY A 138 0.05 -10.66 -10.79
N GLU A 139 -0.23 -9.82 -9.79
CA GLU A 139 -1.44 -8.99 -9.74
C GLU A 139 -1.62 -8.17 -11.03
N ALA A 140 -0.51 -7.66 -11.57
CA ALA A 140 -0.52 -6.80 -12.73
C ALA A 140 -1.00 -7.51 -14.01
N THR A 141 -0.98 -8.85 -14.04
CA THR A 141 -1.35 -9.62 -15.23
C THR A 141 -2.84 -9.94 -15.28
N MET A 142 -3.58 -9.85 -14.17
CA MET A 142 -4.97 -10.31 -14.10
C MET A 142 -5.96 -9.24 -14.56
N SER A 143 -6.77 -9.53 -15.59
CA SER A 143 -7.69 -8.51 -16.15
C SER A 143 -8.81 -8.09 -15.20
N ARG A 144 -9.36 -9.02 -14.41
CA ARG A 144 -10.55 -8.79 -13.58
C ARG A 144 -10.24 -8.42 -12.13
N TRP A 145 -9.10 -8.87 -11.63
CA TRP A 145 -8.72 -8.78 -10.22
C TRP A 145 -7.28 -8.25 -10.07
N TYR A 146 -6.91 -7.26 -10.86
CA TYR A 146 -5.62 -6.59 -10.67
C TYR A 146 -5.61 -5.83 -9.34
N GLY A 147 -4.42 -5.63 -8.80
CA GLY A 147 -4.19 -4.97 -7.51
C GLY A 147 -4.59 -5.80 -6.29
N THR A 148 -4.87 -7.09 -6.45
CA THR A 148 -5.30 -7.97 -5.35
C THR A 148 -4.43 -9.21 -5.20
N VAL A 149 -4.35 -9.72 -3.97
CA VAL A 149 -3.65 -10.97 -3.64
C VAL A 149 -4.27 -12.17 -4.37
N HIS A 150 -5.61 -12.28 -4.35
CA HIS A 150 -6.29 -13.38 -5.03
C HIS A 150 -6.08 -13.32 -6.55
N GLY A 151 -6.02 -12.13 -7.15
CA GLY A 151 -5.70 -11.96 -8.56
C GLY A 151 -4.30 -12.46 -8.91
N ALA A 152 -3.30 -12.14 -8.07
CA ALA A 152 -1.95 -12.66 -8.21
C ALA A 152 -1.93 -14.19 -8.13
N TYR A 153 -2.60 -14.78 -7.14
CA TYR A 153 -2.71 -16.23 -6.98
C TYR A 153 -3.29 -16.91 -8.23
N TRP A 154 -4.45 -16.44 -8.69
CA TRP A 154 -5.10 -17.01 -9.89
C TRP A 154 -4.27 -16.84 -11.16
N SER A 155 -3.56 -15.72 -11.29
CA SER A 155 -2.66 -15.52 -12.43
C SER A 155 -1.48 -16.51 -12.43
N GLY A 156 -0.96 -16.85 -11.24
CA GLY A 156 0.09 -17.85 -11.07
C GLY A 156 -0.37 -19.23 -11.54
N ASN A 157 -1.56 -19.67 -11.09
CA ASN A 157 -2.17 -20.92 -11.57
C ASN A 157 -2.33 -20.91 -13.10
N GLY A 158 -2.82 -19.80 -13.67
CA GLY A 158 -2.99 -19.65 -15.11
C GLY A 158 -1.67 -19.74 -15.89
N ALA A 159 -0.59 -19.14 -15.38
CA ALA A 159 0.73 -19.25 -15.99
C ALA A 159 1.29 -20.68 -15.88
N ALA A 160 1.11 -21.35 -14.74
CA ALA A 160 1.55 -22.73 -14.54
C ALA A 160 0.89 -23.70 -15.53
N TYR A 161 -0.43 -23.59 -15.76
CA TYR A 161 -1.11 -24.41 -16.76
C TYR A 161 -0.57 -24.22 -18.18
N LYS A 162 -0.19 -22.98 -18.53
CA LYS A 162 0.40 -22.68 -19.85
C LYS A 162 1.79 -23.27 -20.01
N VAL A 163 2.61 -23.25 -18.95
CA VAL A 163 3.93 -23.92 -18.93
C VAL A 163 3.75 -25.42 -19.13
N ILE A 164 2.84 -26.06 -18.40
CA ILE A 164 2.58 -27.50 -18.56
C ILE A 164 2.14 -27.82 -20.00
N ALA A 165 1.26 -27.00 -20.57
CA ALA A 165 0.79 -27.18 -21.94
C ALA A 165 1.91 -27.04 -22.98
N SER A 166 2.82 -26.07 -22.84
CA SER A 166 3.93 -25.88 -23.80
C SER A 166 4.95 -27.01 -23.77
N LEU A 167 5.21 -27.59 -22.59
CA LEU A 167 6.07 -28.77 -22.47
C LEU A 167 5.48 -29.97 -23.20
N ASN A 168 4.16 -30.19 -23.10
CA ASN A 168 3.48 -31.29 -23.78
C ASN A 168 3.40 -31.13 -25.30
N GLN A 169 3.51 -29.90 -25.82
CA GLN A 169 3.53 -29.63 -27.26
C GLN A 169 4.92 -29.83 -27.91
N THR A 170 5.99 -29.96 -27.11
CA THR A 170 7.37 -30.14 -27.61
C THR A 170 7.70 -31.61 -27.92
N TYR A 171 6.80 -32.56 -27.64
CA TYR A 171 7.01 -34.00 -27.80
C TYR A 171 6.35 -34.63 -29.05
N TYR A 172 5.99 -33.85 -30.07
CA TYR A 172 5.50 -34.35 -31.36
C TYR A 172 6.18 -33.67 -32.54
#